data_AF-A0AAW0GY39-F1
#
_entry.id   AF-A0AAW0GY39-F1
#
_cell.length_a   1.000
_cell.length_b   1.000
_cell.length_c   1.000
_cell.angle_alpha   90.00
_cell.angle_beta   90.00
_cell.angle_gamma   90.00
#
_symmetry.space_group_name_H-M   'P 1'
#
loop_
_entity.id
_entity.type
_entity.pdbx_description
1 polymer ?
#
loop_
_entity_poly.entity_id
_entity_poly.type
_entity_poly.pdbx_seq_one_letter_code
_entity_poly.pdbx_strand_id
1 'polypeptide(L)'
;MPNKVSFPQETKTYFANIIIAKAVKYIFEGTNGSKDEWREMVLEEVPIMKTWFYTTYKKDPVLYIYDLLKEYTEGNLHITSGSMDESSGVAPR
;
A
#
# COMPACT_ATOMS: atom_id res chain seq x y z
N MET A 1 1.39 -11.62 24.41
CA MET A 1 1.34 -11.46 22.94
C MET A 1 0.34 -10.36 22.62
N PRO A 2 0.63 -9.41 21.72
CA PRO A 2 -0.35 -8.38 21.38
C PRO A 2 -1.52 -9.00 20.61
N ASN A 3 -2.73 -8.50 20.84
CA ASN A 3 -3.94 -8.95 20.15
C ASN A 3 -3.79 -8.69 18.65
N LYS A 4 -3.69 -9.77 17.85
CA LYS A 4 -3.76 -9.66 16.39
C LYS A 4 -5.21 -9.37 16.02
N VAL A 5 -5.52 -8.12 15.70
CA VAL A 5 -6.84 -7.75 15.17
C VAL A 5 -7.05 -8.50 13.87
N SER A 6 -8.04 -9.39 13.84
CA SER A 6 -8.36 -10.19 12.66
C SER A 6 -9.55 -9.57 11.93
N PHE A 7 -9.33 -9.14 10.69
CA PHE A 7 -10.41 -8.64 9.84
C PHE A 7 -11.29 -9.78 9.30
N PRO A 8 -12.61 -9.57 9.14
CA PRO A 8 -13.50 -10.49 8.44
C PRO A 8 -13.02 -10.76 7.01
N GLN A 9 -13.26 -11.97 6.50
CA GLN A 9 -12.84 -12.35 5.15
C GLN A 9 -13.51 -11.47 4.07
N GLU A 10 -14.77 -11.10 4.25
CA GLU A 10 -15.51 -10.20 3.35
C GLU A 10 -14.84 -8.82 3.24
N THR A 11 -14.36 -8.26 4.36
CA THR A 11 -13.63 -6.99 4.38
C THR A 11 -12.33 -7.08 3.59
N LYS A 12 -11.59 -8.19 3.73
CA LYS A 12 -10.34 -8.42 3.01
C LYS A 12 -10.59 -8.53 1.50
N THR A 13 -11.58 -9.32 1.09
CA THR A 13 -11.94 -9.48 -0.32
C THR A 13 -12.42 -8.16 -0.93
N TYR A 14 -13.27 -7.41 -0.22
CA TYR A 14 -13.72 -6.10 -0.68
C TYR A 14 -12.55 -5.14 -0.83
N PHE A 15 -11.63 -5.10 0.14
CA PHE A 15 -10.44 -4.26 0.09
C PHE A 15 -9.53 -4.63 -1.08
N ALA A 16 -9.27 -5.92 -1.31
CA ALA A 16 -8.48 -6.38 -2.45
C ALA A 16 -9.09 -5.92 -3.79
N ASN A 17 -10.42 -6.04 -3.93
CA ASN A 17 -11.13 -5.64 -5.15
C ASN A 17 -11.03 -4.14 -5.46
N ILE A 18 -10.95 -3.27 -4.44
CA ILE A 18 -10.87 -1.82 -4.65
C ILE A 18 -9.44 -1.33 -4.90
N ILE A 19 -8.42 -2.08 -4.47
CA ILE A 19 -7.02 -1.61 -4.47
C ILE A 19 -6.18 -2.23 -5.59
N ILE A 20 -6.45 -3.47 -6.00
CA ILE A 20 -5.72 -4.12 -7.09
C ILE A 20 -5.82 -3.31 -8.38
N ALA A 21 -4.69 -3.20 -9.08
CA ALA A 21 -4.51 -2.40 -10.29
C ALA A 21 -4.79 -0.89 -10.09
N LYS A 22 -4.79 -0.39 -8.86
CA LYS A 22 -4.87 1.04 -8.56
C LYS A 22 -3.52 1.61 -8.14
N ALA A 23 -3.38 2.92 -8.38
CA ALA A 23 -2.36 3.71 -7.73
C ALA A 23 -2.82 4.02 -6.29
N VAL A 24 -1.95 3.77 -5.33
CA VAL A 24 -2.17 4.15 -3.94
C VAL A 24 -1.07 5.08 -3.48
N LYS A 25 -1.43 5.91 -2.51
CA LYS A 25 -0.58 6.92 -1.95
C LYS A 25 -0.27 6.54 -0.51
N TYR A 26 1.01 6.43 -0.21
CA TYR A 26 1.52 6.17 1.12
C TYR A 26 2.10 7.46 1.71
N ILE A 27 1.76 7.76 2.96
CA ILE A 27 2.34 8.87 3.71
C ILE A 27 3.46 8.29 4.58
N PHE A 28 4.71 8.58 4.23
CA PHE A 28 5.87 8.19 5.02
C PHE A 28 6.32 9.35 5.89
N GLU A 29 6.55 9.11 7.18
CA GLU A 29 7.13 10.10 8.08
C GLU A 29 8.66 9.95 8.09
N GLY A 30 9.35 10.92 7.48
CA GLY A 30 10.81 10.98 7.44
C GLY A 30 11.41 11.30 8.82
N THR A 31 12.73 11.11 8.94
CA THR A 31 13.47 11.27 10.21
C THR A 31 13.35 12.65 10.85
N ASN A 32 13.00 13.67 10.06
CA ASN A 32 12.87 15.06 10.50
C ASN A 32 11.39 15.46 10.71
N GLY A 33 10.46 14.51 10.70
CA GLY A 33 9.00 14.76 10.75
C GLY A 33 8.41 15.26 9.43
N SER A 34 9.17 15.24 8.33
CA SER A 34 8.66 15.54 7.00
C SER A 34 7.76 14.40 6.51
N LYS A 35 6.55 14.72 6.04
CA LYS A 35 5.66 13.74 5.42
C LYS A 35 5.94 13.70 3.92
N ASP A 36 6.52 12.59 3.48
CA ASP A 36 6.74 12.34 2.05
C ASP A 36 5.62 11.47 1.50
N GLU A 37 5.11 11.87 0.34
CA GLU A 37 4.00 11.23 -0.32
C GLU A 37 4.48 10.36 -1.48
N TRP A 38 4.24 9.06 -1.37
CA TRP A 38 4.73 8.07 -2.32
C TRP A 38 3.58 7.44 -3.06
N ARG A 39 3.67 7.36 -4.40
CA ARG A 39 2.68 6.61 -5.21
C ARG A 39 3.24 5.29 -5.69
N GLU A 40 2.55 4.22 -5.35
CA GLU A 40 2.82 2.85 -5.77
C GLU A 40 1.62 2.27 -6.51
N MET A 41 1.85 1.19 -7.26
CA MET A 41 0.81 0.47 -7.98
C MET A 41 0.67 -0.89 -7.33
N VAL A 42 -0.55 -1.23 -6.98
CA VAL A 42 -0.85 -2.52 -6.38
C VAL A 42 -1.12 -3.53 -7.50
N LEU A 43 -0.36 -4.62 -7.49
CA LEU A 43 -0.37 -5.62 -8.55
C LEU A 43 -1.36 -6.73 -8.23
N GLU A 44 -1.19 -7.40 -7.09
CA GLU A 44 -1.99 -8.55 -6.69
C GLU A 44 -1.84 -8.82 -5.18
N GLU A 45 -2.76 -9.62 -4.60
CA GLU A 45 -2.61 -10.15 -3.25
C GLU A 45 -1.52 -11.25 -3.21
N VAL A 46 -0.74 -11.31 -2.14
CA VAL A 46 0.26 -12.36 -1.92
C VAL A 46 -0.45 -13.68 -1.60
N PRO A 47 -0.23 -14.77 -2.37
CA PRO A 47 -1.03 -15.99 -2.26
C PRO A 47 -1.01 -16.66 -0.87
N ILE A 48 0.12 -16.54 -0.15
CA ILE A 48 0.36 -17.21 1.14
C ILE A 48 -0.03 -16.29 2.31
N MET A 49 0.14 -14.97 2.16
CA MET A 49 -0.03 -13.98 3.22
C MET A 49 -1.27 -13.14 2.94
N LYS A 50 -2.43 -13.64 3.39
CA LYS A 50 -3.70 -12.91 3.25
C LYS A 50 -3.57 -11.52 3.90
N THR A 51 -4.01 -10.48 3.18
CA THR A 51 -3.84 -9.02 3.46
C THR A 51 -2.53 -8.36 3.01
N TRP A 52 -1.56 -9.12 2.52
CA TRP A 52 -0.33 -8.57 1.95
C TRP A 52 -0.43 -8.48 0.45
N PHE A 53 0.17 -7.46 -0.14
CA PHE A 53 0.06 -7.19 -1.57
C PHE A 53 1.43 -7.00 -2.19
N TYR A 54 1.56 -7.48 -3.42
CA TYR A 54 2.65 -7.13 -4.31
C TYR A 54 2.44 -5.69 -4.80
N THR A 55 3.42 -4.83 -4.56
CA THR A 55 3.42 -3.45 -5.05
C THR A 55 4.70 -3.14 -5.82
N THR A 56 4.65 -2.08 -6.62
CA THR A 56 5.83 -1.56 -7.30
C THR A 56 5.75 -0.05 -7.45
N TYR A 57 6.88 0.59 -7.76
CA TYR A 57 6.99 2.01 -8.01
C TYR A 57 7.41 2.28 -9.46
N LYS A 58 6.89 3.34 -10.07
CA LYS A 58 7.22 3.69 -11.46
C LYS A 58 8.72 3.97 -11.64
N LYS A 59 9.31 4.69 -10.68
CA LYS A 59 10.71 5.13 -10.70
C LYS A 59 11.68 4.08 -10.14
N ASP A 60 11.15 3.05 -9.47
CA ASP A 60 11.92 1.94 -8.92
C ASP A 60 11.08 0.65 -9.09
N PRO A 61 11.16 -0.01 -10.26
CA PRO A 61 10.29 -1.13 -10.62
C PRO A 61 10.70 -2.44 -9.94
N VAL A 62 11.07 -2.35 -8.66
CA VAL A 62 11.28 -3.49 -7.76
C VAL A 62 9.93 -3.94 -7.20
N LEU A 63 9.84 -5.23 -6.87
CA LEU A 63 8.67 -5.83 -6.25
C LEU A 63 8.77 -5.66 -4.73
N TYR A 64 7.79 -4.97 -4.15
CA TYR A 64 7.64 -4.81 -2.71
C TYR A 64 6.45 -5.61 -2.21
N ILE A 65 6.46 -5.93 -0.92
CA ILE A 65 5.41 -6.70 -0.24
C ILE A 65 5.05 -5.98 1.05
N TYR A 66 3.82 -5.48 1.14
CA TYR A 66 3.31 -4.72 2.29
C TYR A 66 1.91 -5.18 2.71
N ASP A 67 1.60 -5.04 4.01
CA ASP A 67 0.25 -5.25 4.55
C ASP A 67 -0.61 -4.00 4.35
N LEU A 68 -1.05 -3.76 3.12
CA LEU A 68 -1.76 -2.53 2.75
C LEU A 68 -3.10 -2.36 3.47
N LEU A 69 -3.72 -3.47 3.91
CA LEU A 69 -4.96 -3.38 4.68
C LEU A 69 -4.70 -2.74 6.05
N LYS A 70 -3.62 -3.15 6.72
CA LYS A 70 -3.21 -2.55 7.99
C LYS A 70 -2.95 -1.05 7.80
N GLU A 71 -2.17 -0.70 6.79
CA GLU A 71 -1.81 0.71 6.51
C GLU A 71 -3.02 1.56 6.13
N TYR A 72 -3.99 0.99 5.42
CA TYR A 72 -5.27 1.65 5.15
C TYR A 72 -6.08 1.88 6.43
N THR A 73 -6.13 0.90 7.33
CA THR A 73 -6.87 1.03 8.60
C THR A 73 -6.20 1.97 9.60
N GLU A 74 -4.88 2.11 9.53
CA GLU A 74 -4.10 3.07 10.33
C GLU A 74 -4.11 4.48 9.73
N GLY A 75 -4.64 4.64 8.51
CA GLY A 75 -4.77 5.93 7.83
C GLY A 75 -3.50 6.41 7.10
N ASN A 76 -2.49 5.53 6.95
CA ASN A 76 -1.24 5.83 6.27
C ASN A 76 -1.34 5.64 4.74
N LEU A 77 -2.34 4.89 4.29
CA LEU A 77 -2.56 4.57 2.88
C LEU A 77 -3.88 5.15 2.35
N HIS A 78 -3.81 5.81 1.21
CA HIS A 78 -4.96 6.39 0.51
C HIS A 78 -5.05 5.90 -0.93
N ILE A 79 -6.22 5.42 -1.33
CA ILE A 79 -6.50 5.02 -2.72
C ILE A 79 -6.65 6.30 -3.56
N THR A 80 -5.93 6.38 -4.67
CA THR A 80 -5.92 7.56 -5.54
C THR A 80 -6.69 7.27 -6.83
N SER A 81 -7.44 8.25 -7.35
CA SER A 81 -8.18 8.15 -8.62
C SER A 81 -7.31 8.37 -9.87
N GLY A 82 -6.05 8.75 -9.68
CA GLY A 82 -5.09 9.14 -10.73
C GLY A 82 -4.12 8.03 -11.15
N SER A 83 -3.37 8.28 -12.22
CA SER A 83 -2.30 7.39 -12.69
C SER A 83 -1.02 7.55 -11.87
N MET A 84 -0.06 6.66 -12.12
CA MET A 84 1.25 6.63 -11.47
C MET A 84 2.20 7.77 -11.90
N ASP A 85 1.75 8.62 -12.84
CA ASP A 85 2.61 9.56 -13.57
C ASP A 85 3.07 10.77 -12.75
N GLU A 86 2.43 11.03 -11.61
CA GLU A 86 2.71 12.19 -10.75
C GLU A 86 3.65 11.88 -9.57
N SER A 87 4.33 10.72 -9.56
CA SER A 87 5.24 10.34 -8.47
C SER A 87 6.60 11.04 -8.59
N SER A 88 6.98 11.83 -7.58
CA SER A 88 8.16 12.70 -7.64
C SER A 88 9.49 12.09 -7.15
N GLY A 89 9.49 10.96 -6.42
CA GLY A 89 10.70 10.48 -5.71
C GLY A 89 11.25 9.09 -6.10
N VAL A 90 12.36 8.70 -5.46
CA VAL A 90 12.95 7.34 -5.42
C VAL A 90 12.36 6.56 -4.25
N ALA A 91 11.89 5.33 -4.44
CA ALA A 91 11.17 4.56 -3.41
C ALA A 91 11.88 4.59 -2.03
N PRO A 92 11.13 4.76 -0.92
CA PRO A 92 11.70 4.71 0.42
C PRO A 92 12.31 3.34 0.67
N ARG A 93 13.55 3.32 1.17
CA ARG A 93 14.31 2.10 1.51
C ARG A 93 14.02 1.64 2.94
#